data_AF-A0A7X5QPS7-F1
#
_entry.id   AF-A0A7X5QPS7-F1
#
_cell.length_a   1.000
_cell.length_b   1.000
_cell.length_c   1.000
_cell.angle_alpha   90.00
_cell.angle_beta   90.00
_cell.angle_gamma   90.00
#
_symmetry.space_group_name_H-M   'P 1'
#
loop_
_entity.id
_entity.type
_entity.pdbx_description
1 polymer ?
#
loop_
_entity_poly.entity_id
_entity_poly.type
_entity_poly.pdbx_seq_one_letter_code
_entity_poly.pdbx_strand_id
1 'polypeptide(L)'
;MNNIVTKALPLPDWYPQAFSHLGAEEYAIVCQIWQREPVLRKLAAELDKYHPPKEMRCIPSSCHEVRFMGLMESTHPEYYCRLCQHHHSYYAGTPFHQLDNNQQARLYAVLVTLWGCWRIEEAMWISGCYYKKSWRCYCQRLKPVLMLIGKRSVTPNPRYLLGFMPGQQGIHCPACRSSQLSYVEEMPAGNPMVHCETCQHQFVIYPEVPKGIDPFAENTPDDEVPVPDWFQRLFAHTTQAQYQHLRCVWQREPILRALADRLDEQNPSLGGVYECPWCGNRRLTAYVREHQHDEYYCRACDKAFSASVGSVFYRLQEKYYYRLYSVLVMLWTQWRPAKALVIGKLRKLEVFNYYRKRLQPLFDELGDQPITPYPRYMSGFKPGRQGVCCIHCQSANLDIAGVVTTPDNPNICCLDCGSKFRLHVWRWQFLPDAP
;
A
#
# COMPACT_ATOMS: atom_id res chain seq x y z
N MET A 1 9.07 -25.23 7.06
CA MET A 1 8.83 -26.24 6.02
C MET A 1 9.20 -25.64 4.67
N ASN A 2 10.13 -26.29 3.98
CA ASN A 2 10.48 -26.19 2.55
C ASN A 2 11.01 -24.85 2.00
N ASN A 3 12.32 -24.64 2.18
CA ASN A 3 13.16 -24.02 1.16
C ASN A 3 13.29 -24.99 -0.02
N ILE A 4 12.34 -24.95 -0.96
CA ILE A 4 12.56 -25.47 -2.30
C ILE A 4 12.91 -24.26 -3.16
N VAL A 5 14.18 -24.18 -3.55
CA VAL A 5 14.61 -23.36 -4.69
C VAL A 5 13.97 -23.98 -5.93
N THR A 6 12.70 -23.65 -6.19
CA THR A 6 12.08 -23.88 -7.51
C THR A 6 12.79 -22.95 -8.48
N LYS A 7 13.41 -23.50 -9.52
CA LYS A 7 13.88 -22.73 -10.69
C LYS A 7 12.78 -21.72 -11.05
N ALA A 8 13.10 -20.43 -10.98
CA ALA A 8 12.16 -19.37 -11.33
C ALA A 8 11.61 -19.66 -12.73
N LEU A 9 10.28 -19.62 -12.87
CA LEU A 9 9.62 -19.79 -14.16
C LEU A 9 10.07 -18.66 -15.09
N PRO A 10 10.31 -18.95 -16.38
CA PRO A 10 10.68 -17.92 -17.33
C PRO A 10 9.56 -16.88 -17.46
N LEU A 11 9.96 -15.63 -17.61
CA LEU A 11 9.06 -14.53 -17.93
C LEU A 11 8.83 -14.49 -19.45
N PRO A 12 7.61 -14.21 -19.93
CA PRO A 12 7.34 -13.97 -21.34
C PRO A 12 8.09 -12.74 -21.88
N ASP A 13 8.35 -12.70 -23.19
CA ASP A 13 9.09 -11.60 -23.83
C ASP A 13 8.45 -10.22 -23.62
N TRP A 14 7.11 -10.15 -23.52
CA TRP A 14 6.39 -8.89 -23.27
C TRP A 14 6.55 -8.38 -21.83
N TYR A 15 6.96 -9.24 -20.88
CA TYR A 15 6.92 -8.95 -19.45
C TYR A 15 7.90 -7.83 -19.03
N PRO A 16 9.19 -7.86 -19.43
CA PRO A 16 10.11 -6.76 -19.11
C PRO A 16 9.67 -5.43 -19.74
N GLN A 17 9.14 -5.45 -20.96
CA GLN A 17 8.64 -4.24 -21.62
C GLN A 17 7.42 -3.66 -20.89
N ALA A 18 6.47 -4.50 -20.50
CA ALA A 18 5.22 -4.12 -19.85
C ALA A 18 5.42 -3.42 -18.49
N PHE A 19 6.52 -3.73 -17.79
CA PHE A 19 6.84 -3.21 -16.47
C PHE A 19 8.16 -2.43 -16.42
N SER A 20 8.67 -2.01 -17.58
CA SER A 20 9.95 -1.29 -17.71
C SER A 20 10.01 0.04 -16.95
N HIS A 21 8.86 0.61 -16.59
CA HIS A 21 8.76 1.85 -15.81
C HIS A 21 8.81 1.64 -14.29
N LEU A 22 8.79 0.40 -13.81
CA LEU A 22 8.80 0.09 -12.38
C LEU A 22 10.22 0.14 -11.81
N GLY A 23 10.33 0.52 -10.54
CA GLY A 23 11.57 0.29 -9.77
C GLY A 23 11.79 -1.19 -9.46
N ALA A 24 12.97 -1.54 -8.95
CA ALA A 24 13.36 -2.92 -8.67
C ALA A 24 12.42 -3.64 -7.68
N GLU A 25 12.07 -3.00 -6.55
CA GLU A 25 11.11 -3.54 -5.58
C GLU A 25 9.73 -3.85 -6.20
N GLU A 26 9.15 -2.88 -6.92
CA GLU A 26 7.84 -3.02 -7.56
C GLU A 26 7.87 -4.09 -8.66
N TYR A 27 8.96 -4.14 -9.42
CA TYR A 27 9.19 -5.16 -10.44
C TYR A 27 9.30 -6.56 -9.82
N ALA A 28 10.00 -6.70 -8.68
CA ALA A 28 10.09 -7.96 -7.95
C ALA A 28 8.70 -8.46 -7.51
N ILE A 29 7.83 -7.56 -7.01
CA ILE A 29 6.48 -7.94 -6.59
C ILE A 29 5.66 -8.48 -7.77
N VAL A 30 5.67 -7.82 -8.94
CA VAL A 30 4.93 -8.34 -10.09
C VAL A 30 5.50 -9.68 -10.58
N CYS A 31 6.83 -9.83 -10.58
CA CYS A 31 7.46 -11.11 -10.89
C CYS A 31 7.00 -12.22 -9.94
N GLN A 32 6.89 -11.95 -8.64
CA GLN A 32 6.37 -12.93 -7.67
C GLN A 32 4.93 -13.34 -7.96
N ILE A 33 4.06 -12.40 -8.37
CA ILE A 33 2.70 -12.73 -8.83
C ILE A 33 2.76 -13.71 -10.01
N TRP A 34 3.64 -13.45 -10.98
CA TRP A 34 3.82 -14.37 -12.12
C TRP A 34 4.29 -15.76 -11.69
N GLN A 35 5.17 -15.87 -10.70
CA GLN A 35 5.64 -17.16 -10.19
C GLN A 35 4.52 -17.94 -9.47
N ARG A 36 3.72 -17.26 -8.66
CA ARG A 36 2.73 -17.89 -7.75
C ARG A 36 1.41 -18.25 -8.42
N GLU A 37 1.02 -17.59 -9.52
CA GLU A 37 -0.35 -17.68 -10.05
C GLU A 37 -0.48 -18.49 -11.36
N PRO A 38 -0.80 -19.80 -11.30
CA PRO A 38 -0.92 -20.64 -12.49
C PRO A 38 -2.10 -20.28 -13.39
N VAL A 39 -3.21 -19.77 -12.82
CA VAL A 39 -4.39 -19.37 -13.60
C VAL A 39 -4.08 -18.14 -14.45
N LEU A 40 -3.39 -17.14 -13.86
CA LEU A 40 -2.89 -15.97 -14.60
C LEU A 40 -2.06 -16.39 -15.82
N ARG A 41 -1.10 -17.31 -15.64
CA ARG A 41 -0.26 -17.80 -16.75
C ARG A 41 -1.06 -18.49 -17.84
N LYS A 42 -2.08 -19.29 -17.48
CA LYS A 42 -2.98 -19.91 -18.45
C LYS A 42 -3.77 -18.87 -19.24
N LEU A 43 -4.28 -17.83 -18.58
CA LEU A 43 -5.01 -16.76 -19.24
C LEU A 43 -4.12 -15.90 -20.14
N ALA A 44 -2.88 -15.64 -19.72
CA ALA A 44 -1.88 -15.00 -20.57
C ALA A 44 -1.60 -15.84 -21.82
N ALA A 45 -1.45 -17.16 -21.69
CA ALA A 45 -1.28 -18.06 -22.82
C ALA A 45 -2.51 -18.11 -23.74
N GLU A 46 -3.74 -18.01 -23.20
CA GLU A 46 -4.95 -17.85 -24.02
C GLU A 46 -4.97 -16.51 -24.75
N LEU A 47 -4.49 -15.44 -24.11
CA LEU A 47 -4.36 -14.13 -24.73
C LEU A 47 -3.31 -14.17 -25.86
N ASP A 48 -2.19 -14.88 -25.66
CA ASP A 48 -1.13 -15.05 -26.66
C ASP A 48 -1.63 -15.72 -27.95
N LYS A 49 -2.67 -16.56 -27.89
CA LYS A 49 -3.27 -17.19 -29.09
C LYS A 49 -3.90 -16.19 -30.04
N TYR A 50 -4.22 -14.98 -29.58
CA TYR A 50 -4.72 -13.92 -30.46
C TYR A 50 -3.60 -13.21 -31.21
N HIS A 51 -2.32 -13.44 -30.92
CA HIS A 51 -1.23 -12.89 -31.71
C HIS A 51 -1.09 -13.60 -33.06
N PRO A 52 -0.68 -12.88 -34.13
CA PRO A 52 -0.49 -13.48 -35.43
C PRO A 52 0.63 -14.53 -35.39
N PRO A 53 0.42 -15.73 -35.97
CA PRO A 53 1.51 -16.67 -36.14
C PRO A 53 2.62 -16.03 -37.01
N LYS A 54 3.88 -16.32 -36.70
CA LYS A 54 5.06 -15.83 -37.44
C LYS A 54 5.00 -16.18 -38.94
N GLU A 55 4.34 -17.28 -39.28
CA GLU A 55 4.01 -17.68 -40.64
C GLU A 55 2.51 -17.97 -40.73
N MET A 56 1.80 -17.23 -41.58
CA MET A 56 0.38 -17.48 -41.84
C MET A 56 0.25 -18.51 -42.96
N ARG A 57 -0.29 -19.70 -42.66
CA ARG A 57 -0.79 -20.62 -43.69
C ARG A 57 -2.29 -20.37 -43.86
N CYS A 58 -2.66 -19.99 -45.08
CA CYS A 58 -4.03 -19.82 -45.51
C CYS A 58 -4.82 -21.11 -45.23
N ILE A 59 -5.88 -21.05 -44.40
CA ILE A 59 -6.78 -22.19 -44.26
C ILE A 59 -7.64 -22.25 -45.54
N PRO A 60 -7.77 -23.42 -46.18
CA PRO A 60 -8.24 -23.51 -47.55
C PRO A 60 -9.77 -23.51 -47.59
N SER A 61 -10.36 -22.35 -47.85
CA SER A 61 -11.54 -22.30 -48.72
C SER A 61 -11.03 -21.89 -50.09
N SER A 62 -10.93 -22.87 -50.99
CA SER A 62 -10.65 -22.76 -52.43
C SER A 62 -10.58 -21.32 -52.99
N CYS A 63 -9.34 -20.85 -53.23
CA CYS A 63 -8.96 -19.61 -53.92
C CYS A 63 -9.35 -18.28 -53.24
N HIS A 64 -8.36 -17.52 -52.76
CA HIS A 64 -7.77 -16.40 -53.51
C HIS A 64 -6.64 -15.71 -52.71
N GLU A 65 -5.63 -15.23 -53.45
CA GLU A 65 -4.42 -14.56 -52.96
C GLU A 65 -4.73 -13.33 -52.07
N VAL A 66 -4.38 -13.43 -50.78
CA VAL A 66 -4.26 -12.28 -49.89
C VAL A 66 -2.91 -11.61 -50.17
N ARG A 67 -2.90 -10.35 -50.59
CA ARG A 67 -1.65 -9.56 -50.62
C ARG A 67 -1.42 -8.93 -49.26
N PHE A 68 -0.34 -9.32 -48.60
CA PHE A 68 0.19 -8.59 -47.46
C PHE A 68 0.65 -7.22 -47.95
N MET A 69 0.08 -6.16 -47.38
CA MET A 69 0.71 -4.84 -47.46
C MET A 69 1.49 -4.68 -46.17
N GLY A 70 2.81 -4.50 -46.29
CA GLY A 70 3.64 -4.10 -45.15
C GLY A 70 3.12 -2.79 -44.55
N LEU A 71 3.33 -2.63 -43.24
CA LEU A 71 2.96 -1.48 -42.42
C LEU A 71 2.77 -0.20 -43.24
N MET A 72 1.51 0.20 -43.47
CA MET A 72 1.25 1.62 -43.69
C MET A 72 1.59 2.35 -42.39
N GLU A 73 1.87 3.65 -42.45
CA GLU A 73 2.30 4.49 -41.30
C GLU A 73 1.29 4.52 -40.13
N SER A 74 0.18 3.78 -40.21
CA SER A 74 -0.69 3.44 -39.09
C SER A 74 -0.11 2.27 -38.28
N THR A 75 -0.02 2.47 -36.96
CA THR A 75 0.57 1.61 -35.92
C THR A 75 -0.06 0.20 -35.75
N HIS A 76 -0.85 -0.29 -36.70
CA HIS A 76 -1.58 -1.55 -36.59
C HIS A 76 -1.38 -2.45 -37.83
N PRO A 77 -1.16 -3.77 -37.65
CA PRO A 77 -1.11 -4.70 -38.76
C PRO A 77 -2.51 -4.85 -39.37
N GLU A 78 -2.69 -4.25 -40.55
CA GLU A 78 -3.87 -4.38 -41.38
C GLU A 78 -3.58 -5.24 -42.61
N TYR A 79 -4.58 -5.95 -43.11
CA TYR A 79 -4.51 -6.66 -44.39
C TYR A 79 -5.66 -6.23 -45.28
N TYR A 80 -5.39 -6.12 -46.58
CA TYR A 80 -6.40 -5.76 -47.57
C TYR A 80 -7.02 -7.04 -48.16
N CYS A 81 -8.34 -7.16 -48.05
CA CYS A 81 -9.08 -8.25 -48.65
C CYS A 81 -9.58 -7.84 -50.04
N ARG A 82 -9.10 -8.51 -51.10
CA ARG A 82 -9.49 -8.23 -52.49
C ARG A 82 -10.95 -8.56 -52.81
N LEU A 83 -11.58 -9.47 -52.06
CA LEU A 83 -12.96 -9.89 -52.30
C LEU A 83 -13.98 -8.85 -51.85
N CYS A 84 -13.84 -8.38 -50.61
CA CYS A 84 -14.72 -7.31 -50.11
C CYS A 84 -14.19 -5.92 -50.45
N GLN A 85 -12.95 -5.79 -50.94
CA GLN A 85 -12.26 -4.52 -51.17
C GLN A 85 -12.09 -3.65 -49.91
N HIS A 86 -12.05 -4.26 -48.72
CA HIS A 86 -11.89 -3.56 -47.45
C HIS A 86 -10.57 -3.91 -46.75
N HIS A 87 -10.10 -2.97 -45.93
CA HIS A 87 -9.03 -3.19 -44.96
C HIS A 87 -9.60 -3.89 -43.73
N HIS A 88 -8.88 -4.91 -43.25
CA HIS A 88 -9.22 -5.65 -42.05
C HIS A 88 -8.07 -5.56 -41.05
N SER A 89 -8.41 -5.33 -39.79
CA SER A 89 -7.44 -5.43 -38.68
C SER A 89 -7.30 -6.90 -38.28
N TYR A 90 -6.07 -7.39 -38.16
CA TYR A 90 -5.80 -8.74 -37.66
C TYR A 90 -6.45 -9.01 -36.30
N TYR A 91 -6.53 -7.98 -35.46
CA TYR A 91 -7.07 -8.05 -34.12
C TYR A 91 -8.57 -7.76 -34.04
N ALA A 92 -9.29 -7.65 -35.17
CA ALA A 92 -10.74 -7.41 -35.17
C ALA A 92 -11.48 -8.47 -34.33
N GLY A 93 -12.32 -8.00 -33.40
CA GLY A 93 -13.07 -8.88 -32.48
C GLY A 93 -12.25 -9.51 -31.35
N THR A 94 -10.96 -9.20 -31.24
CA THR A 94 -10.09 -9.68 -30.16
C THR A 94 -9.86 -8.59 -29.09
N PRO A 95 -9.36 -8.94 -27.88
CA PRO A 95 -8.97 -7.97 -26.87
C PRO A 95 -7.96 -6.92 -27.37
N PHE A 96 -7.16 -7.25 -28.38
CA PHE A 96 -6.12 -6.40 -28.97
C PHE A 96 -6.62 -5.44 -30.06
N HIS A 97 -7.92 -5.45 -30.39
CA HIS A 97 -8.45 -4.60 -31.45
C HIS A 97 -8.10 -3.12 -31.22
N GLN A 98 -7.49 -2.47 -32.22
CA GLN A 98 -7.04 -1.07 -32.17
C GLN A 98 -5.99 -0.75 -31.09
N LEU A 99 -5.22 -1.76 -30.64
CA LEU A 99 -4.10 -1.53 -29.72
C LEU A 99 -2.76 -1.52 -30.47
N ASP A 100 -1.93 -0.51 -30.23
CA ASP A 100 -0.52 -0.51 -30.65
C ASP A 100 0.32 -1.45 -29.77
N ASN A 101 1.58 -1.70 -30.13
CA ASN A 101 2.45 -2.64 -29.39
C ASN A 101 2.60 -2.29 -27.89
N ASN A 102 2.72 -1.01 -27.55
CA ASN A 102 2.84 -0.58 -26.15
C ASN A 102 1.52 -0.76 -25.39
N GLN A 103 0.38 -0.52 -26.06
CA GLN A 103 -0.94 -0.75 -25.51
C GLN A 103 -1.27 -2.24 -25.36
N GLN A 104 -0.75 -3.09 -26.25
CA GLN A 104 -0.83 -4.55 -26.12
C GLN A 104 -0.06 -5.01 -24.86
N ALA A 105 1.18 -4.57 -24.66
CA ALA A 105 1.95 -4.84 -23.44
C ALA A 105 1.21 -4.36 -22.18
N ARG A 106 0.57 -3.19 -22.22
CA ARG A 106 -0.28 -2.69 -21.13
C ARG A 106 -1.50 -3.56 -20.85
N LEU A 107 -2.13 -4.16 -21.87
CA LEU A 107 -3.24 -5.09 -21.67
C LEU A 107 -2.81 -6.29 -20.80
N TYR A 108 -1.62 -6.84 -21.07
CA TYR A 108 -1.01 -7.88 -20.23
C TYR A 108 -0.67 -7.36 -18.83
N ALA A 109 -0.10 -6.17 -18.73
CA ALA A 109 0.21 -5.56 -17.43
C ALA A 109 -1.05 -5.42 -16.56
N VAL A 110 -2.16 -4.95 -17.15
CA VAL A 110 -3.47 -4.85 -16.48
C VAL A 110 -3.95 -6.24 -16.03
N LEU A 111 -3.82 -7.27 -16.88
CA LEU A 111 -4.19 -8.64 -16.51
C LEU A 111 -3.42 -9.13 -15.27
N VAL A 112 -2.10 -8.91 -15.22
CA VAL A 112 -1.26 -9.27 -14.06
C VAL A 112 -1.71 -8.53 -12.80
N THR A 113 -2.02 -7.23 -12.90
CA THR A 113 -2.42 -6.42 -11.73
C THR A 113 -3.72 -6.87 -11.05
N LEU A 114 -4.58 -7.63 -11.73
CA LEU A 114 -5.77 -8.23 -11.12
C LEU A 114 -5.43 -9.30 -10.07
N TRP A 115 -4.22 -9.86 -10.10
CA TRP A 115 -3.75 -10.91 -9.18
C TRP A 115 -2.90 -10.40 -8.00
N GLY A 116 -2.83 -9.10 -7.80
CA GLY A 116 -2.15 -8.57 -6.62
C GLY A 116 -3.05 -7.83 -5.64
N CYS A 117 -2.49 -7.62 -4.45
CA CYS A 117 -3.14 -7.02 -3.30
C CYS A 117 -3.00 -5.49 -3.35
N TRP A 118 -3.62 -4.86 -4.36
CA TRP A 118 -3.47 -3.42 -4.61
C TRP A 118 -4.79 -2.67 -4.53
N ARG A 119 -4.71 -1.37 -4.29
CA ARG A 119 -5.81 -0.46 -4.67
C ARG A 119 -5.85 -0.27 -6.18
N ILE A 120 -6.99 0.18 -6.72
CA ILE A 120 -7.14 0.43 -8.16
C ILE A 120 -6.08 1.42 -8.66
N GLU A 121 -5.82 2.47 -7.89
CA GLU A 121 -4.89 3.53 -8.24
C GLU A 121 -3.43 3.05 -8.25
N GLU A 122 -3.07 2.12 -7.36
CA GLU A 122 -1.78 1.41 -7.38
C GLU A 122 -1.69 0.47 -8.58
N ALA A 123 -2.71 -0.34 -8.84
CA ALA A 123 -2.75 -1.21 -10.01
C ALA A 123 -2.64 -0.42 -11.33
N MET A 124 -3.25 0.77 -11.40
CA MET A 124 -3.10 1.70 -12.52
C MET A 124 -1.66 2.17 -12.70
N TRP A 125 -0.95 2.46 -11.60
CA TRP A 125 0.48 2.78 -11.63
C TRP A 125 1.31 1.58 -12.08
N ILE A 126 1.13 0.42 -11.42
CA ILE A 126 1.87 -0.81 -11.70
C ILE A 126 1.71 -1.24 -13.16
N SER A 127 0.50 -1.12 -13.72
CA SER A 127 0.23 -1.44 -15.13
C SER A 127 0.64 -0.36 -16.14
N GLY A 128 1.20 0.77 -15.70
CA GLY A 128 1.55 1.89 -16.60
C GLY A 128 0.33 2.55 -17.26
N CYS A 129 -0.86 2.42 -16.66
CA CYS A 129 -2.13 2.94 -17.16
C CYS A 129 -2.69 4.05 -16.25
N TYR A 130 -2.17 5.27 -16.43
CA TYR A 130 -2.42 6.40 -15.53
C TYR A 130 -3.84 6.97 -15.54
N TYR A 131 -4.70 6.56 -16.48
CA TYR A 131 -6.08 7.02 -16.58
C TYR A 131 -7.07 5.93 -16.19
N LYS A 132 -7.95 6.23 -15.21
CA LYS A 132 -8.94 5.28 -14.68
C LYS A 132 -9.92 4.78 -15.73
N LYS A 133 -10.33 5.65 -16.67
CA LYS A 133 -11.19 5.28 -17.80
C LYS A 133 -10.50 4.26 -18.72
N SER A 134 -9.22 4.48 -19.03
CA SER A 134 -8.43 3.57 -19.85
C SER A 134 -8.21 2.23 -19.15
N TRP A 135 -7.87 2.24 -17.86
CA TRP A 135 -7.68 1.01 -17.07
C TRP A 135 -8.96 0.17 -17.05
N ARG A 136 -10.12 0.80 -16.81
CA ARG A 136 -11.42 0.14 -16.91
C ARG A 136 -11.71 -0.41 -18.30
N CYS A 137 -11.30 0.29 -19.37
CA CYS A 137 -11.44 -0.19 -20.73
C CYS A 137 -10.59 -1.45 -20.98
N TYR A 138 -9.34 -1.50 -20.48
CA TYR A 138 -8.53 -2.72 -20.52
C TYR A 138 -9.19 -3.87 -19.76
N CYS A 139 -9.70 -3.63 -18.54
CA CYS A 139 -10.44 -4.66 -17.80
C CYS A 139 -11.69 -5.14 -18.55
N GLN A 140 -12.40 -4.25 -19.26
CA GLN A 140 -13.52 -4.63 -20.12
C GLN A 140 -13.07 -5.50 -21.30
N ARG A 141 -11.95 -5.17 -21.95
CA ARG A 141 -11.35 -5.97 -23.03
C ARG A 141 -10.91 -7.35 -22.56
N LEU A 142 -10.48 -7.48 -21.31
CA LEU A 142 -10.08 -8.77 -20.71
C LEU A 142 -11.27 -9.65 -20.30
N LYS A 143 -12.51 -9.13 -20.23
CA LYS A 143 -13.68 -9.90 -19.78
C LYS A 143 -13.85 -11.25 -20.50
N PRO A 144 -13.77 -11.34 -21.86
CA PRO A 144 -13.93 -12.63 -22.54
C PRO A 144 -12.87 -13.65 -22.12
N VAL A 145 -11.64 -13.21 -21.90
CA VAL A 145 -10.53 -14.07 -21.43
C VAL A 145 -10.75 -14.48 -19.98
N LEU A 146 -11.14 -13.55 -19.10
CA LEU A 146 -11.44 -13.84 -17.69
C LEU A 146 -12.62 -14.81 -17.54
N MET A 147 -13.60 -14.79 -18.46
CA MET A 147 -14.72 -15.73 -18.46
C MET A 147 -14.29 -17.18 -18.70
N LEU A 148 -13.12 -17.42 -19.32
CA LEU A 148 -12.57 -18.78 -19.53
C LEU A 148 -12.19 -19.48 -18.21
N ILE A 149 -12.09 -18.74 -17.10
CA ILE A 149 -11.89 -19.33 -15.77
C ILE A 149 -13.07 -20.24 -15.42
N GLY A 150 -14.29 -19.83 -15.79
CA GLY A 150 -15.53 -20.55 -15.47
C GLY A 150 -15.77 -20.62 -13.96
N LYS A 151 -16.04 -21.82 -13.45
CA LYS A 151 -16.27 -22.09 -12.01
C LYS A 151 -15.00 -22.41 -11.22
N ARG A 152 -13.82 -22.39 -11.86
CA ARG A 152 -12.55 -22.71 -11.21
C ARG A 152 -12.13 -21.55 -10.30
N SER A 153 -11.40 -21.87 -9.23
CA SER A 153 -10.78 -20.82 -8.41
C SER A 153 -9.75 -20.05 -9.25
N VAL A 154 -9.74 -18.72 -9.11
CA VAL A 154 -8.78 -17.84 -9.78
C VAL A 154 -7.37 -17.94 -9.20
N THR A 155 -7.21 -18.44 -7.97
CA THR A 155 -5.92 -18.56 -7.29
C THR A 155 -5.89 -19.82 -6.42
N PRO A 156 -4.72 -20.49 -6.28
CA PRO A 156 -4.54 -21.52 -5.26
C PRO A 156 -4.41 -20.95 -3.84
N ASN A 157 -4.14 -19.64 -3.70
CA ASN A 157 -3.78 -18.98 -2.44
C ASN A 157 -4.72 -17.79 -2.19
N PRO A 158 -5.95 -18.04 -1.68
CA PRO A 158 -6.97 -17.01 -1.54
C PRO A 158 -6.54 -15.83 -0.67
N ARG A 159 -6.76 -14.61 -1.15
CA ARG A 159 -6.41 -13.36 -0.45
C ARG A 159 -7.26 -12.21 -0.99
N TYR A 160 -6.97 -10.96 -0.62
CA TYR A 160 -7.54 -9.88 -1.41
C TYR A 160 -6.94 -9.88 -2.81
N LEU A 161 -7.76 -10.07 -3.86
CA LEU A 161 -7.32 -9.92 -5.25
C LEU A 161 -8.17 -8.86 -5.94
N LEU A 162 -7.50 -7.95 -6.64
CA LEU A 162 -8.18 -6.85 -7.30
C LEU A 162 -9.14 -7.35 -8.39
N GLY A 163 -10.44 -7.10 -8.19
CA GLY A 163 -11.47 -7.44 -9.18
C GLY A 163 -12.03 -8.86 -9.06
N PHE A 164 -11.67 -9.62 -8.01
CA PHE A 164 -12.25 -10.93 -7.73
C PHE A 164 -12.89 -10.97 -6.35
N MET A 165 -14.13 -11.44 -6.28
CA MET A 165 -14.85 -11.69 -5.03
C MET A 165 -14.29 -12.94 -4.33
N PRO A 166 -14.39 -13.05 -2.99
CA PRO A 166 -13.87 -14.19 -2.25
C PRO A 166 -14.35 -15.55 -2.79
N GLY A 167 -15.63 -15.66 -3.18
CA GLY A 167 -16.18 -16.87 -3.77
C GLY A 167 -15.52 -17.32 -5.08
N GLN A 168 -15.02 -16.37 -5.89
CA GLN A 168 -14.28 -16.68 -7.12
C GLN A 168 -12.88 -17.24 -6.84
N GLN A 169 -12.39 -17.08 -5.62
CA GLN A 169 -11.13 -17.64 -5.12
C GLN A 169 -11.33 -18.99 -4.42
N GLY A 170 -12.52 -19.59 -4.54
CA GLY A 170 -12.84 -20.87 -3.90
C GLY A 170 -13.15 -20.78 -2.41
N ILE A 171 -13.31 -19.58 -1.85
CA ILE A 171 -13.69 -19.38 -0.45
C ILE A 171 -15.19 -19.63 -0.29
N HIS A 172 -15.57 -20.30 0.80
CA HIS A 172 -16.96 -20.55 1.15
C HIS A 172 -17.20 -20.13 2.61
N CYS A 173 -18.40 -19.63 2.90
CA CYS A 173 -18.78 -19.30 4.26
C CYS A 173 -18.64 -20.53 5.17
N PRO A 174 -17.93 -20.45 6.31
CA PRO A 174 -17.80 -21.59 7.22
C PRO A 174 -19.13 -21.97 7.88
N ALA A 175 -20.07 -21.03 8.01
CA ALA A 175 -21.36 -21.25 8.66
C ALA A 175 -22.42 -21.85 7.71
N CYS A 176 -22.51 -21.38 6.46
CA CYS A 176 -23.59 -21.79 5.54
C CYS A 176 -23.12 -22.33 4.18
N ARG A 177 -21.80 -22.46 3.96
CA ARG A 177 -21.17 -22.90 2.71
C ARG A 177 -21.47 -22.04 1.46
N SER A 178 -22.16 -20.92 1.60
CA SER A 178 -22.39 -20.00 0.48
C SER A 178 -21.08 -19.40 -0.06
N SER A 179 -21.00 -19.23 -1.38
CA SER A 179 -19.94 -18.48 -2.07
C SER A 179 -20.32 -17.02 -2.36
N GLN A 180 -21.52 -16.59 -1.97
CA GLN A 180 -21.93 -15.19 -2.01
C GLN A 180 -21.27 -14.43 -0.85
N LEU A 181 -20.06 -13.97 -1.13
CA LEU A 181 -19.16 -13.38 -0.17
C LEU A 181 -18.68 -12.01 -0.68
N SER A 182 -18.47 -11.08 0.23
CA SER A 182 -17.87 -9.77 -0.04
C SER A 182 -16.75 -9.46 0.95
N TYR A 183 -15.83 -8.58 0.55
CA TYR A 183 -14.85 -8.04 1.48
C TYR A 183 -15.48 -6.93 2.32
N VAL A 184 -15.25 -6.97 3.63
CA VAL A 184 -15.72 -5.93 4.56
C VAL A 184 -14.85 -4.67 4.47
N GLU A 185 -13.61 -4.81 4.01
CA GLU A 185 -12.57 -3.81 4.19
C GLU A 185 -12.30 -3.03 2.91
N GLU A 186 -12.07 -1.72 3.05
CA GLU A 186 -11.74 -0.83 1.93
C GLU A 186 -10.28 -0.95 1.44
N MET A 187 -9.41 -1.63 2.18
CA MET A 187 -7.98 -1.72 1.86
C MET A 187 -7.61 -3.15 1.51
N PRO A 188 -6.71 -3.35 0.52
CA PRO A 188 -6.16 -4.66 0.25
C PRO A 188 -5.44 -5.17 1.50
N ALA A 189 -5.62 -6.46 1.79
CA ALA A 189 -4.96 -7.16 2.89
C ALA A 189 -4.66 -8.59 2.45
N GLY A 190 -3.61 -9.16 3.04
CA GLY A 190 -3.28 -10.57 2.81
C GLY A 190 -4.34 -11.52 3.35
N ASN A 191 -4.94 -11.18 4.49
CA ASN A 191 -5.96 -11.98 5.17
C ASN A 191 -7.24 -11.17 5.47
N PRO A 192 -7.96 -10.67 4.45
CA PRO A 192 -9.04 -9.72 4.64
C PRO A 192 -10.23 -10.31 5.43
N MET A 193 -10.98 -9.43 6.09
CA MET A 193 -12.27 -9.79 6.67
C MET A 193 -13.32 -9.98 5.56
N VAL A 194 -14.01 -11.11 5.59
CA VAL A 194 -15.03 -11.51 4.63
C VAL A 194 -16.40 -11.52 5.29
N HIS A 195 -17.40 -11.00 4.58
CA HIS A 195 -18.81 -11.04 4.95
C HIS A 195 -19.56 -11.99 4.04
N CYS A 196 -20.39 -12.85 4.64
CA CYS A 196 -21.32 -13.67 3.89
C CYS A 196 -22.67 -12.97 3.71
N GLU A 197 -23.03 -12.68 2.46
CA GLU A 197 -24.29 -11.99 2.13
C GLU A 197 -25.52 -12.85 2.50
N THR A 198 -25.37 -14.18 2.53
CA THR A 198 -26.47 -15.12 2.79
C THR A 198 -26.82 -15.22 4.28
N CYS A 199 -25.84 -15.43 5.15
CA CYS A 199 -26.08 -15.65 6.59
C CYS A 199 -25.54 -14.53 7.49
N GLN A 200 -25.01 -13.46 6.91
CA GLN A 200 -24.45 -12.29 7.59
C GLN A 200 -23.21 -12.57 8.46
N HIS A 201 -22.71 -13.81 8.48
CA HIS A 201 -21.51 -14.21 9.21
C HIS A 201 -20.27 -13.52 8.67
N GLN A 202 -19.39 -13.04 9.57
CA GLN A 202 -18.10 -12.44 9.24
C GLN A 202 -16.95 -13.33 9.72
N PHE A 203 -15.94 -13.50 8.89
CA PHE A 203 -14.78 -14.37 9.19
C PHE A 203 -13.54 -13.91 8.41
N VAL A 204 -12.35 -14.31 8.86
CA VAL A 204 -11.09 -14.16 8.13
C VAL A 204 -10.78 -15.44 7.36
N ILE A 205 -10.00 -15.34 6.28
CA ILE A 205 -9.66 -16.49 5.42
C ILE A 205 -8.77 -17.48 6.17
N TYR A 206 -7.78 -16.96 6.90
CA TYR A 206 -6.79 -17.73 7.67
C TYR A 206 -6.94 -17.42 9.17
N PRO A 207 -7.81 -18.14 9.91
CA PRO A 207 -8.07 -17.87 11.33
C PRO A 207 -6.88 -18.15 12.24
N GLU A 208 -5.97 -19.04 11.82
CA GLU A 208 -4.73 -19.37 12.53
C GLU A 208 -3.66 -18.27 12.42
N VAL A 209 -3.79 -17.38 11.43
CA VAL A 209 -2.82 -16.29 11.21
C VAL A 209 -3.15 -15.13 12.13
N PRO A 210 -2.18 -14.65 12.94
CA PRO A 210 -2.41 -13.55 13.87
C PRO A 210 -2.93 -12.29 13.19
N LYS A 211 -3.65 -11.47 13.96
CA LYS A 211 -4.24 -10.23 13.44
C LYS A 211 -3.17 -9.32 12.82
N GLY A 212 -3.46 -8.83 11.62
CA GLY A 212 -2.62 -7.95 10.82
C GLY A 212 -1.34 -8.55 10.28
N ILE A 213 -1.16 -9.88 10.33
CA ILE A 213 -0.11 -10.56 9.57
C ILE A 213 -0.61 -10.82 8.16
N ASP A 214 0.24 -10.54 7.17
CA ASP A 214 0.05 -11.00 5.80
C ASP A 214 0.61 -12.43 5.67
N PRO A 215 -0.21 -13.45 5.39
CA PRO A 215 0.29 -14.80 5.21
C PRO A 215 1.09 -15.00 3.91
N PHE A 216 1.14 -14.00 3.02
CA PHE A 216 1.80 -14.06 1.72
C PHE A 216 2.94 -13.07 1.55
N ALA A 217 3.16 -12.19 2.52
CA ALA A 217 4.38 -11.39 2.54
C ALA A 217 5.57 -12.35 2.67
N GLU A 218 6.63 -12.11 1.91
CA GLU A 218 7.91 -12.75 2.20
C GLU A 218 8.41 -12.15 3.51
N ASN A 219 8.88 -13.00 4.43
CA ASN A 219 9.48 -12.53 5.68
C ASN A 219 10.59 -11.54 5.33
N THR A 220 10.34 -10.27 5.55
CA THR A 220 11.36 -9.23 5.44
C THR A 220 12.15 -9.22 6.76
N PRO A 221 13.42 -8.78 6.77
CA PRO A 221 14.16 -8.60 8.03
C PRO A 221 13.40 -7.72 9.04
N ASP A 222 12.56 -6.79 8.56
CA ASP A 222 11.71 -5.92 9.38
C ASP A 222 10.50 -6.64 10.02
N ASP A 223 10.14 -7.85 9.58
CA ASP A 223 9.09 -8.66 10.20
C ASP A 223 9.48 -9.19 11.60
N GLU A 224 10.75 -9.09 11.97
CA GLU A 224 11.25 -9.42 13.31
C GLU A 224 10.97 -8.32 14.35
N VAL A 225 10.61 -7.10 13.93
CA VAL A 225 10.40 -5.99 14.87
C VAL A 225 9.11 -6.22 15.67
N PRO A 226 9.20 -6.43 17.01
CA PRO A 226 8.03 -6.71 17.81
C PRO A 226 7.12 -5.47 17.92
N VAL A 227 5.83 -5.72 18.01
CA VAL A 227 4.81 -4.70 18.22
C VAL A 227 4.54 -4.58 19.73
N PRO A 228 4.71 -3.40 20.35
CA PRO A 228 4.51 -3.22 21.79
C PRO A 228 3.08 -3.55 22.26
N ASP A 229 2.94 -4.02 23.50
CA ASP A 229 1.64 -4.38 24.09
C ASP A 229 0.62 -3.24 24.07
N TRP A 230 1.08 -1.99 24.26
CA TRP A 230 0.21 -0.82 24.18
C TRP A 230 -0.35 -0.64 22.76
N PHE A 231 0.43 -0.94 21.73
CA PHE A 231 0.03 -0.79 20.33
C PHE A 231 -1.05 -1.82 19.98
N GLN A 232 -0.85 -3.07 20.39
CA GLN A 232 -1.82 -4.14 20.18
C GLN A 232 -3.15 -3.83 20.86
N ARG A 233 -3.11 -3.41 22.13
CA ARG A 233 -4.32 -3.04 22.90
C ARG A 233 -5.02 -1.81 22.33
N LEU A 234 -4.26 -0.80 21.93
CA LEU A 234 -4.81 0.46 21.41
C LEU A 234 -5.61 0.25 20.13
N PHE A 235 -5.09 -0.57 19.21
CA PHE A 235 -5.67 -0.82 17.89
C PHE A 235 -6.43 -2.16 17.79
N ALA A 236 -6.71 -2.83 18.92
CA ALA A 236 -7.47 -4.09 18.93
C ALA A 236 -8.84 -3.99 18.24
N HIS A 237 -9.47 -2.81 18.22
CA HIS A 237 -10.76 -2.55 17.58
C HIS A 237 -10.72 -2.44 16.06
N THR A 238 -9.54 -2.28 15.45
CA THR A 238 -9.45 -2.07 14.00
C THR A 238 -9.73 -3.36 13.24
N THR A 239 -10.02 -3.27 11.95
CA THR A 239 -10.18 -4.45 11.11
C THR A 239 -8.81 -5.12 10.81
N GLN A 240 -8.78 -6.27 10.12
CA GLN A 240 -7.51 -6.93 9.77
C GLN A 240 -6.63 -6.02 8.89
N ALA A 241 -7.18 -5.50 7.79
CA ALA A 241 -6.45 -4.66 6.84
C ALA A 241 -5.93 -3.37 7.49
N GLN A 242 -6.73 -2.77 8.38
CA GLN A 242 -6.31 -1.59 9.11
C GLN A 242 -5.16 -1.90 10.07
N TYR A 243 -5.25 -3.02 10.80
CA TYR A 243 -4.20 -3.43 11.72
C TYR A 243 -2.92 -3.83 10.98
N GLN A 244 -3.04 -4.53 9.84
CA GLN A 244 -1.92 -4.84 8.94
C GLN A 244 -1.23 -3.56 8.48
N HIS A 245 -1.96 -2.55 8.00
CA HIS A 245 -1.38 -1.27 7.61
C HIS A 245 -0.63 -0.58 8.78
N LEU A 246 -1.22 -0.57 9.97
CA LEU A 246 -0.59 -0.01 11.17
C LEU A 246 0.70 -0.74 11.53
N ARG A 247 0.70 -2.07 11.46
CA ARG A 247 1.89 -2.89 11.70
C ARG A 247 2.97 -2.63 10.66
N CYS A 248 2.63 -2.58 9.37
CA CYS A 248 3.60 -2.26 8.32
C CYS A 248 4.21 -0.87 8.54
N VAL A 249 3.40 0.13 8.94
CA VAL A 249 3.91 1.45 9.33
C VAL A 249 4.85 1.34 10.52
N TRP A 250 4.48 0.58 11.56
CA TRP A 250 5.33 0.37 12.73
C TRP A 250 6.66 -0.30 12.40
N GLN A 251 6.67 -1.34 11.56
CA GLN A 251 7.85 -2.12 11.17
C GLN A 251 8.78 -1.33 10.23
N ARG A 252 8.21 -0.53 9.33
CA ARG A 252 8.99 0.23 8.34
C ARG A 252 9.61 1.52 8.89
N GLU A 253 9.08 2.08 9.98
CA GLU A 253 9.43 3.44 10.43
C GLU A 253 10.29 3.45 11.70
N PRO A 254 11.63 3.43 11.59
CA PRO A 254 12.52 3.45 12.77
C PRO A 254 12.37 4.73 13.59
N ILE A 255 12.10 5.88 12.96
CA ILE A 255 11.94 7.16 13.67
C ILE A 255 10.64 7.20 14.47
N LEU A 256 9.56 6.60 13.95
CA LEU A 256 8.32 6.44 14.71
C LEU A 256 8.57 5.64 16.00
N ARG A 257 9.36 4.56 15.90
CA ARG A 257 9.72 3.72 17.06
C ARG A 257 10.57 4.51 18.06
N ALA A 258 11.62 5.19 17.60
CA ALA A 258 12.46 6.01 18.46
C ALA A 258 11.67 7.11 19.19
N LEU A 259 10.72 7.77 18.51
CA LEU A 259 9.83 8.75 19.15
C LEU A 259 8.85 8.11 20.14
N ALA A 260 8.41 6.88 19.88
CA ALA A 260 7.57 6.13 20.82
C ALA A 260 8.36 5.73 22.07
N ASP A 261 9.62 5.32 21.93
CA ASP A 261 10.52 5.02 23.04
C ASP A 261 10.76 6.28 23.89
N ARG A 262 11.03 7.43 23.24
CA ARG A 262 11.12 8.73 23.93
C ARG A 262 9.82 9.14 24.62
N LEU A 263 8.68 8.78 24.05
CA LEU A 263 7.38 8.99 24.67
C LEU A 263 7.17 8.07 25.88
N ASP A 264 7.63 6.82 25.82
CA ASP A 264 7.62 5.85 26.93
C ASP A 264 8.50 6.31 28.09
N GLU A 265 9.71 6.84 27.80
CA GLU A 265 10.60 7.43 28.82
C GLU A 265 9.94 8.59 29.58
N GLN A 266 9.09 9.35 28.90
CA GLN A 266 8.34 10.47 29.49
C GLN A 266 7.04 10.04 30.17
N ASN A 267 6.60 8.79 30.01
CA ASN A 267 5.31 8.31 30.49
C ASN A 267 5.34 8.03 32.00
N PRO A 268 4.57 8.79 32.81
CA PRO A 268 4.51 8.58 34.25
C PRO A 268 4.11 7.15 34.67
N SER A 269 3.22 6.51 33.91
CA SER A 269 2.72 5.15 34.24
C SER A 269 3.76 4.06 33.97
N LEU A 270 4.88 4.38 33.32
CA LEU A 270 5.99 3.45 33.06
C LEU A 270 7.22 3.70 33.96
N GLY A 271 7.13 4.63 34.93
CA GLY A 271 8.15 4.83 35.98
C GLY A 271 9.10 6.01 35.79
N GLY A 272 8.69 7.07 35.07
CA GLY A 272 9.58 8.12 34.54
C GLY A 272 10.09 9.24 35.46
N VAL A 273 10.08 9.14 36.79
CA VAL A 273 10.55 10.27 37.65
C VAL A 273 11.91 9.98 38.29
N TYR A 274 12.97 10.48 37.64
CA TYR A 274 14.35 10.25 38.06
C TYR A 274 15.01 11.47 38.73
N GLU A 275 14.50 12.68 38.49
CA GLU A 275 15.06 13.92 39.04
C GLU A 275 14.04 15.06 39.14
N CYS A 276 14.35 16.04 39.97
CA CYS A 276 13.56 17.26 40.10
C CYS A 276 13.65 18.12 38.82
N PRO A 277 12.53 18.49 38.19
CA PRO A 277 12.52 19.25 36.94
C PRO A 277 13.06 20.68 37.07
N TRP A 278 13.27 21.18 38.29
CA TRP A 278 13.77 22.53 38.53
C TRP A 278 15.24 22.60 38.92
N CYS A 279 15.80 21.54 39.53
CA CYS A 279 17.15 21.59 40.06
C CYS A 279 17.98 20.33 39.79
N GLY A 280 17.44 19.34 39.06
CA GLY A 280 18.13 18.09 38.72
C GLY A 280 18.40 17.17 39.91
N ASN A 281 17.92 17.49 41.11
CA ASN A 281 18.16 16.65 42.28
C ASN A 281 17.39 15.33 42.19
N ARG A 282 18.10 14.22 42.33
CA ARG A 282 17.57 12.84 42.28
C ARG A 282 17.00 12.34 43.61
N ARG A 283 17.30 13.02 44.73
CA ARG A 283 16.77 12.67 46.05
C ARG A 283 15.35 13.23 46.20
N LEU A 284 14.38 12.46 45.73
CA LEU A 284 12.96 12.79 45.75
C LEU A 284 12.23 12.02 46.86
N THR A 285 11.22 12.65 47.46
CA THR A 285 10.28 11.98 48.38
C THR A 285 8.94 11.83 47.69
N ALA A 286 8.45 10.59 47.54
CA ALA A 286 7.12 10.32 47.01
C ALA A 286 6.07 10.48 48.12
N TYR A 287 5.01 11.22 47.83
CA TYR A 287 3.85 11.38 48.69
C TYR A 287 2.64 10.79 47.98
N VAL A 288 2.08 9.72 48.54
CA VAL A 288 0.82 9.15 48.09
C VAL A 288 -0.29 9.89 48.83
N ARG A 289 -1.06 10.75 48.14
CA ARG A 289 -2.35 11.21 48.66
C ARG A 289 -3.40 10.17 48.32
N GLU A 290 -4.24 9.81 49.30
CA GLU A 290 -5.21 8.71 49.21
C GLU A 290 -6.08 8.73 47.94
N HIS A 291 -6.26 9.87 47.26
CA HIS A 291 -7.12 9.98 46.07
C HIS A 291 -6.56 10.73 44.84
N GLN A 292 -5.28 11.12 44.77
CA GLN A 292 -4.71 11.76 43.56
C GLN A 292 -3.23 11.40 43.35
N HIS A 293 -2.86 11.27 42.07
CA HIS A 293 -1.55 10.95 41.46
C HIS A 293 -0.30 11.13 42.33
N ASP A 294 0.70 10.25 42.13
CA ASP A 294 2.01 10.32 42.78
C ASP A 294 2.61 11.74 42.67
N GLU A 295 2.58 12.47 43.80
CA GLU A 295 3.23 13.77 43.95
C GLU A 295 4.63 13.53 44.53
N TYR A 296 5.62 14.15 43.89
CA TYR A 296 7.02 14.09 44.27
C TYR A 296 7.42 15.41 44.88
N TYR A 297 8.23 15.36 45.92
CA TYR A 297 8.77 16.54 46.57
C TYR A 297 10.29 16.51 46.51
N CYS A 298 10.87 17.62 46.09
CA CYS A 298 12.30 17.83 46.07
C CYS A 298 12.73 18.68 47.27
N ARG A 299 13.48 18.07 48.20
CA ARG A 299 14.05 18.76 49.36
C ARG A 299 15.08 19.83 49.01
N ALA A 300 15.79 19.69 47.88
CA ALA A 300 16.87 20.61 47.51
C ALA A 300 16.37 21.98 47.03
N CYS A 301 15.17 22.04 46.43
CA CYS A 301 14.58 23.30 45.97
C CYS A 301 13.22 23.59 46.62
N ASP A 302 12.83 22.80 47.62
CA ASP A 302 11.56 22.92 48.37
C ASP A 302 10.32 23.02 47.47
N LYS A 303 10.23 22.14 46.47
CA LYS A 303 9.10 22.14 45.52
C LYS A 303 8.46 20.76 45.38
N ALA A 304 7.13 20.75 45.31
CA ALA A 304 6.34 19.59 44.95
C ALA A 304 5.94 19.62 43.46
N PHE A 305 5.92 18.45 42.81
CA PHE A 305 5.55 18.27 41.42
C PHE A 305 4.86 16.93 41.17
N SER A 306 4.04 16.86 40.12
CA SER A 306 3.55 15.58 39.61
C SER A 306 4.62 14.92 38.73
N ALA A 307 4.58 13.60 38.62
CA ALA A 307 5.45 12.83 37.73
C ALA A 307 5.51 13.34 36.28
N SER A 308 4.42 13.93 35.79
CA SER A 308 4.32 14.43 34.42
C SER A 308 4.90 15.83 34.20
N VAL A 309 5.39 16.53 35.24
CA VAL A 309 5.96 17.88 35.07
C VAL A 309 7.17 17.83 34.15
N GLY A 310 7.23 18.77 33.19
CA GLY A 310 8.31 18.83 32.20
C GLY A 310 8.18 17.86 31.03
N SER A 311 7.15 17.00 31.03
CA SER A 311 6.88 16.04 29.95
C SER A 311 5.72 16.46 29.05
N VAL A 312 5.61 15.77 27.90
CA VAL A 312 4.40 15.88 27.07
C VAL A 312 3.14 15.36 27.77
N PHE A 313 3.21 14.71 28.94
CA PHE A 313 2.05 14.26 29.73
C PHE A 313 1.57 15.29 30.76
N TYR A 314 2.25 16.43 30.93
CA TYR A 314 1.91 17.43 31.96
C TYR A 314 0.45 17.92 31.91
N ARG A 315 -0.30 17.84 33.01
CA ARG A 315 -1.74 18.19 33.08
C ARG A 315 -2.65 17.36 32.16
N LEU A 316 -2.23 16.17 31.75
CA LEU A 316 -3.11 15.21 31.08
C LEU A 316 -3.63 14.20 32.11
N GLN A 317 -4.90 13.81 32.00
CA GLN A 317 -5.42 12.69 32.78
C GLN A 317 -4.92 11.37 32.18
N GLU A 318 -4.55 10.43 33.03
CA GLU A 318 -3.98 9.12 32.64
C GLU A 318 -4.83 8.38 31.59
N LYS A 319 -6.15 8.37 31.75
CA LYS A 319 -7.09 7.78 30.78
C LYS A 319 -6.99 8.35 29.35
N TYR A 320 -6.26 9.44 29.14
CA TYR A 320 -6.04 10.06 27.83
C TYR A 320 -4.60 9.92 27.32
N TYR A 321 -3.70 9.28 28.05
CA TYR A 321 -2.29 9.10 27.65
C TYR A 321 -2.18 8.37 26.31
N TYR A 322 -3.02 7.34 26.09
CA TYR A 322 -3.08 6.59 24.83
C TYR A 322 -3.29 7.47 23.59
N ARG A 323 -3.87 8.68 23.74
CA ARG A 323 -4.12 9.57 22.60
C ARG A 323 -2.84 10.16 22.03
N LEU A 324 -1.78 10.33 22.84
CA LEU A 324 -0.46 10.74 22.37
C LEU A 324 0.11 9.66 21.44
N TYR A 325 0.13 8.40 21.88
CA TYR A 325 0.55 7.25 21.08
C TYR A 325 -0.29 7.08 19.81
N SER A 326 -1.61 7.20 19.93
CA SER A 326 -2.54 7.12 18.80
C SER A 326 -2.19 8.17 17.74
N VAL A 327 -2.07 9.43 18.14
CA VAL A 327 -1.76 10.54 17.22
C VAL A 327 -0.36 10.37 16.62
N LEU A 328 0.62 9.94 17.43
CA LEU A 328 1.98 9.68 16.96
C LEU A 328 1.98 8.67 15.80
N VAL A 329 1.33 7.52 15.96
CA VAL A 329 1.22 6.51 14.89
C VAL A 329 0.43 7.04 13.69
N MET A 330 -0.69 7.75 13.93
CA MET A 330 -1.54 8.26 12.86
C MET A 330 -0.82 9.26 11.92
N LEU A 331 0.21 9.97 12.39
CA LEU A 331 0.98 10.91 11.58
C LEU A 331 1.73 10.24 10.41
N TRP A 332 2.16 8.98 10.57
CA TRP A 332 2.85 8.20 9.52
C TRP A 332 1.91 7.42 8.59
N THR A 333 0.61 7.42 8.88
CA THR A 333 -0.37 6.71 8.04
C THR A 333 -0.65 7.50 6.75
N GLN A 334 -1.18 6.78 5.77
CA GLN A 334 -1.62 7.35 4.49
C GLN A 334 -3.12 7.69 4.47
N TRP A 335 -3.78 7.68 5.63
CA TRP A 335 -5.23 7.84 5.72
C TRP A 335 -5.66 9.29 5.67
N ARG A 336 -6.82 9.54 5.04
CA ARG A 336 -7.48 10.85 5.15
C ARG A 336 -7.79 11.15 6.62
N PRO A 337 -7.78 12.43 7.04
CA PRO A 337 -7.99 12.82 8.44
C PRO A 337 -9.21 12.17 9.10
N ALA A 338 -10.37 12.13 8.42
CA ALA A 338 -11.58 11.50 8.97
C ALA A 338 -11.39 10.01 9.32
N LYS A 339 -10.67 9.25 8.49
CA LYS A 339 -10.40 7.82 8.72
C LYS A 339 -9.37 7.63 9.84
N ALA A 340 -8.31 8.46 9.86
CA ALA A 340 -7.32 8.46 10.94
C ALA A 340 -7.95 8.78 12.30
N LEU A 341 -8.91 9.71 12.36
CA LEU A 341 -9.66 10.03 13.58
C LEU A 341 -10.43 8.81 14.13
N VAL A 342 -11.19 8.13 13.27
CA VAL A 342 -11.96 6.93 13.66
C VAL A 342 -11.03 5.83 14.16
N ILE A 343 -9.96 5.54 13.42
CA ILE A 343 -9.02 4.47 13.78
C ILE A 343 -8.26 4.81 15.05
N GLY A 344 -7.84 6.07 15.21
CA GLY A 344 -7.18 6.55 16.41
C GLY A 344 -8.10 6.75 17.64
N LYS A 345 -9.40 6.46 17.55
CA LYS A 345 -10.42 6.72 18.59
C LYS A 345 -10.49 8.20 19.01
N LEU A 346 -10.28 9.11 18.05
CA LEU A 346 -10.34 10.56 18.23
C LEU A 346 -11.64 11.09 17.65
N ARG A 347 -12.41 11.83 18.46
CA ARG A 347 -13.76 12.27 18.07
C ARG A 347 -13.77 13.44 17.08
N LYS A 348 -12.73 14.29 17.09
CA LYS A 348 -12.69 15.52 16.30
C LYS A 348 -11.26 15.88 15.87
N LEU A 349 -11.15 16.67 14.82
CA LEU A 349 -9.87 17.12 14.28
C LEU A 349 -9.13 18.07 15.25
N GLU A 350 -9.84 18.89 16.01
CA GLU A 350 -9.22 19.78 17.01
C GLU A 350 -8.51 18.97 18.10
N VAL A 351 -9.06 17.80 18.46
CA VAL A 351 -8.44 16.88 19.42
C VAL A 351 -7.15 16.32 18.84
N PHE A 352 -7.17 15.87 17.58
CA PHE A 352 -5.96 15.41 16.88
C PHE A 352 -4.88 16.50 16.85
N ASN A 353 -5.25 17.72 16.45
CA ASN A 353 -4.32 18.86 16.38
C ASN A 353 -3.77 19.26 17.75
N TYR A 354 -4.58 19.18 18.81
CA TYR A 354 -4.15 19.42 20.18
C TYR A 354 -3.01 18.47 20.58
N TYR A 355 -3.20 17.16 20.39
CA TYR A 355 -2.17 16.17 20.74
C TYR A 355 -0.97 16.22 19.79
N ARG A 356 -1.18 16.53 18.50
CA ARG A 356 -0.09 16.75 17.55
C ARG A 356 0.81 17.90 18.00
N LYS A 357 0.23 19.05 18.36
CA LYS A 357 0.99 20.21 18.88
C LYS A 357 1.74 19.84 20.16
N ARG A 358 1.15 18.99 20.98
CA ARG A 358 1.73 18.54 22.24
C ARG A 358 2.91 17.59 22.06
N LEU A 359 2.96 16.83 20.98
CA LEU A 359 4.10 16.00 20.58
C LEU A 359 5.23 16.81 19.94
N GLN A 360 5.01 18.08 19.58
CA GLN A 360 5.99 18.91 18.87
C GLN A 360 7.39 18.93 19.51
N PRO A 361 7.54 19.02 20.86
CA PRO A 361 8.88 18.99 21.47
C PRO A 361 9.68 17.73 21.12
N LEU A 362 9.03 16.56 20.99
CA LEU A 362 9.70 15.32 20.58
C LEU A 362 10.18 15.38 19.12
N PHE A 363 9.45 16.08 18.25
CA PHE A 363 9.85 16.29 16.87
C PHE A 363 10.97 17.32 16.74
N ASP A 364 11.00 18.32 17.62
CA ASP A 364 12.03 19.35 17.62
C ASP A 364 13.40 18.75 18.01
N GLU A 365 13.43 17.70 18.83
CA GLU A 365 14.63 16.91 19.15
C GLU A 365 15.30 16.27 17.92
N LEU A 366 14.55 16.03 16.84
CA LEU A 366 15.08 15.42 15.60
C LEU A 366 15.86 16.42 14.72
N GLY A 367 15.69 17.73 14.93
CA GLY A 367 16.30 18.77 14.10
C GLY A 367 15.94 18.64 12.60
N ASP A 368 16.98 18.52 11.76
CA ASP A 368 16.89 18.40 10.30
C ASP A 368 16.83 16.95 9.80
N GLN A 369 16.86 15.95 10.70
CA GLN A 369 16.77 14.55 10.30
C GLN A 369 15.44 14.29 9.56
N PRO A 370 15.47 13.64 8.38
CA PRO A 370 14.25 13.23 7.68
C PRO A 370 13.37 12.33 8.55
N ILE A 371 12.06 12.55 8.59
CA ILE A 371 11.14 11.80 9.47
C ILE A 371 10.88 10.34 9.01
N THR A 372 11.39 9.96 7.84
CA THR A 372 11.30 8.62 7.29
C THR A 372 12.48 8.35 6.38
N PRO A 373 12.95 7.09 6.28
CA PRO A 373 13.81 6.66 5.19
C PRO A 373 13.04 6.34 3.90
N TYR A 374 11.70 6.27 3.94
CA TYR A 374 10.86 5.86 2.81
C TYR A 374 9.80 6.92 2.48
N PRO A 375 10.19 8.01 1.77
CA PRO A 375 9.29 9.11 1.45
C PRO A 375 8.01 8.63 0.75
N ARG A 376 6.88 9.23 1.10
CA ARG A 376 5.54 8.96 0.54
C ARG A 376 4.56 10.07 0.97
N TYR A 377 3.31 9.96 0.58
CA TYR A 377 2.25 10.72 1.25
C TYR A 377 2.08 10.22 2.68
N MET A 378 2.26 11.12 3.65
CA MET A 378 1.93 10.90 5.05
C MET A 378 1.02 12.02 5.53
N SER A 379 0.05 11.67 6.37
CA SER A 379 -0.91 12.63 6.91
C SER A 379 -0.26 13.76 7.71
N GLY A 380 0.86 13.47 8.37
CA GLY A 380 1.56 14.41 9.25
C GLY A 380 2.57 15.31 8.54
N PHE A 381 3.15 14.92 7.42
CA PHE A 381 4.45 15.47 7.00
C PHE A 381 4.47 15.90 5.54
N LYS A 382 4.92 17.15 5.32
CA LYS A 382 5.26 17.64 3.99
C LYS A 382 6.46 16.86 3.42
N PRO A 383 6.59 16.73 2.08
CA PRO A 383 7.70 16.01 1.46
C PRO A 383 9.09 16.48 1.91
N GLY A 384 9.27 17.79 2.13
CA GLY A 384 10.54 18.34 2.63
C GLY A 384 10.98 17.78 3.98
N ARG A 385 10.04 17.58 4.92
CA ARG A 385 10.32 16.94 6.22
C ARG A 385 10.69 15.45 6.08
N GLN A 386 10.38 14.85 4.95
CA GLN A 386 10.73 13.47 4.61
C GLN A 386 12.06 13.38 3.85
N GLY A 387 12.81 14.49 3.73
CA GLY A 387 14.09 14.52 3.00
C GLY A 387 13.95 14.71 1.48
N VAL A 388 12.73 14.90 0.96
CA VAL A 388 12.52 15.15 -0.47
C VAL A 388 12.85 16.61 -0.80
N CYS A 389 13.57 16.82 -1.90
CA CYS A 389 13.89 18.14 -2.41
C CYS A 389 13.36 18.31 -3.85
N CYS A 390 13.22 19.56 -4.29
CA CYS A 390 12.85 19.85 -5.66
C CYS A 390 13.94 19.37 -6.63
N ILE A 391 13.57 18.59 -7.65
CA ILE A 391 14.50 18.10 -8.68
C ILE A 391 15.14 19.21 -9.53
N HIS A 392 14.61 20.44 -9.48
CA HIS A 392 15.12 21.57 -10.26
C HIS A 392 15.87 22.61 -9.42
N CYS A 393 15.34 23.00 -8.26
CA CYS A 393 15.91 24.08 -7.44
C CYS A 393 16.40 23.62 -6.06
N GLN A 394 16.34 22.31 -5.77
CA GLN A 394 16.75 21.69 -4.51
C GLN A 394 16.01 22.18 -3.25
N SER A 395 15.00 23.05 -3.38
CA SER A 395 14.20 23.50 -2.25
C SER A 395 13.43 22.34 -1.59
N ALA A 396 13.38 22.36 -0.25
CA ALA A 396 12.54 21.48 0.57
C ALA A 396 11.10 22.03 0.74
N ASN A 397 10.80 23.22 0.21
CA ASN A 397 9.47 23.82 0.27
C ASN A 397 8.53 23.17 -0.76
N LEU A 398 8.08 21.98 -0.41
CA LEU A 398 7.29 21.10 -1.26
C LEU A 398 5.91 20.87 -0.67
N ASP A 399 4.93 20.71 -1.55
CA ASP A 399 3.59 20.28 -1.20
C ASP A 399 3.10 19.17 -2.13
N ILE A 400 2.07 18.45 -1.68
CA ILE A 400 1.43 17.39 -2.45
C ILE A 400 0.39 18.03 -3.38
N ALA A 401 0.52 17.76 -4.67
CA ALA A 401 -0.34 18.35 -5.69
C ALA A 401 -1.64 17.54 -5.87
N GLY A 402 -2.77 18.18 -5.57
CA GLY A 402 -4.11 17.64 -5.82
C GLY A 402 -4.51 16.50 -4.88
N VAL A 403 -5.51 15.72 -5.29
CA VAL A 403 -6.02 14.59 -4.50
C VAL A 403 -5.04 13.42 -4.55
N VAL A 404 -4.62 12.94 -3.39
CA VAL A 404 -3.75 11.77 -3.29
C VAL A 404 -4.52 10.49 -3.61
N THR A 405 -4.15 9.90 -4.74
CA THR A 405 -4.68 8.63 -5.24
C THR A 405 -3.66 7.50 -5.10
N THR A 406 -2.37 7.83 -5.16
CA THR A 406 -1.23 6.91 -5.06
C THR A 406 -0.32 7.37 -3.93
N PRO A 407 -0.60 6.95 -2.68
CA PRO A 407 0.14 7.45 -1.53
C PRO A 407 1.65 7.19 -1.58
N ASP A 408 2.10 6.08 -2.15
CA ASP A 408 3.54 5.78 -2.24
C ASP A 408 4.26 6.49 -3.41
N ASN A 409 3.52 7.11 -4.33
CA ASN A 409 4.07 7.87 -5.45
C ASN A 409 3.23 9.12 -5.77
N PRO A 410 3.10 10.06 -4.81
CA PRO A 410 2.26 11.23 -4.98
C PRO A 410 2.86 12.20 -6.02
N ASN A 411 1.99 13.03 -6.60
CA ASN A 411 2.43 14.21 -7.34
C ASN A 411 2.89 15.29 -6.35
N ILE A 412 4.03 15.91 -6.60
CA ILE A 412 4.67 16.91 -5.75
C ILE A 412 4.78 18.22 -6.54
N CYS A 413 4.54 19.35 -5.87
CA CYS A 413 4.75 20.69 -6.38
C CYS A 413 5.80 21.39 -5.52
N CYS A 414 6.83 21.95 -6.15
CA CYS A 414 7.72 22.88 -5.47
C CYS A 414 7.06 24.26 -5.40
N LEU A 415 6.98 24.83 -4.21
CA LEU A 415 6.34 26.12 -3.99
C LEU A 415 7.25 27.30 -4.38
N ASP A 416 8.57 27.08 -4.45
CA ASP A 416 9.53 28.15 -4.76
C ASP A 416 9.73 28.35 -6.27
N CYS A 417 9.79 27.26 -7.06
CA CYS A 417 9.98 27.34 -8.51
C CYS A 417 8.77 26.88 -9.35
N GLY A 418 7.70 26.41 -8.70
CA GLY A 418 6.48 25.95 -9.37
C GLY A 418 6.59 24.61 -10.12
N SER A 419 7.75 23.96 -10.10
CA SER A 419 7.95 22.68 -10.80
C SER A 419 7.05 21.59 -10.22
N LYS A 420 6.52 20.71 -11.07
CA LYS A 420 5.71 19.56 -10.67
C LYS A 420 6.39 18.27 -11.11
N PHE A 421 6.51 17.32 -10.21
CA PHE A 421 7.11 16.02 -10.48
C PHE A 421 6.45 14.94 -9.62
N ARG A 422 6.66 13.67 -9.95
CA ARG A 422 6.23 12.56 -9.10
C ARG A 422 7.37 12.10 -8.21
N LEU A 423 7.03 11.56 -7.05
CA LEU A 423 8.03 11.12 -6.08
C LEU A 423 9.01 10.08 -6.65
N HIS A 424 8.56 9.15 -7.50
CA HIS A 424 9.46 8.17 -8.14
C HIS A 424 10.54 8.83 -9.01
N VAL A 425 10.24 9.95 -9.68
CA VAL A 425 11.22 10.70 -10.49
C VAL A 425 12.35 11.20 -9.60
N TRP A 426 11.99 11.69 -8.41
CA TRP A 426 12.97 12.08 -7.41
C TRP A 426 13.79 10.87 -6.91
N ARG A 427 13.14 9.72 -6.64
CA ARG A 427 13.86 8.49 -6.24
C ARG A 427 14.90 8.07 -7.28
N TRP A 428 14.56 8.08 -8.57
CA TRP A 428 15.53 7.72 -9.62
C TRP A 428 16.75 8.65 -9.69
N GLN A 429 16.58 9.94 -9.41
CA GLN A 429 17.66 10.90 -9.48
C GLN A 429 18.54 10.92 -8.22
N PHE A 430 17.95 10.71 -7.05
CA PHE A 430 18.61 10.92 -5.76
C PHE A 430 18.86 9.62 -4.97
N LEU A 431 18.25 8.51 -5.38
CA LEU A 431 18.41 7.17 -4.80
C LEU A 431 18.60 6.11 -5.91
N PRO A 432 19.61 6.26 -6.80
CA PRO A 432 19.81 5.33 -7.92
C PRO A 432 20.13 3.89 -7.48
N ASP A 433 20.59 3.70 -6.23
CA ASP A 433 21.00 2.39 -5.67
C ASP A 433 20.07 1.89 -4.54
N ALA A 434 18.81 2.34 -4.46
CA ALA A 434 17.84 1.65 -3.61
C ALA A 434 17.46 0.31 -4.29
N PRO A 435 17.75 -0.84 -3.65
CA PRO A 435 17.68 -2.18 -4.27
C PRO A 435 16.31 -2.60 -4.81
#